data_AF-A0A174UCA0-F1
#
_entry.id   AF-A0A174UCA0-F1
#
_cell.length_a   1.000
_cell.length_b   1.000
_cell.length_c   1.000
_cell.angle_alpha   90.00
_cell.angle_beta   90.00
_cell.angle_gamma   90.00
#
_symmetry.space_group_name_H-M   'P 1'
#
loop_
_entity.id
_entity.type
_entity.pdbx_description
1 polymer ?
#
loop_
_entity_poly.entity_id
_entity_poly.type
_entity_poly.pdbx_seq_one_letter_code
_entity_poly.pdbx_strand_id
1 'polypeptide(L)'
;MRKNKSVISIDKLTLCYRATDEVIKKLNEYDKLEDSDNSFTLVRVPSDEALFANSFHVMVSFDGSGRTHQKKFATLKTKLHSMGEDRANYVWLYIENWVFYEIFAFYGKNNKCNWLSCVDYIADELGLSLNNITNLHVALDTNINFAKKIKHAQFSDDYEVILNGKVRSNKKEVLDEILHIQTGDQCRLRTLTVYISPKKQDGLSLKVYDKKRELEKSNKNYIPQWNGLKNKNYRVEVAIKNEHLKEFYQWKGEVIPDELLMVTLASKLQSQDLLFDMLYYFSNRLLRFRYNGKCISIFQL
;
A
#
# COMPACT_ATOMS: atom_id res chain seq x y z
N MET A 1 -8.10 25.36 18.44
CA MET A 1 -7.63 24.71 17.19
C MET A 1 -8.05 23.25 17.18
N ARG A 2 -8.70 22.74 16.12
CA ARG A 2 -8.90 21.28 15.98
C ARG A 2 -7.52 20.65 15.77
N LYS A 3 -7.07 19.75 16.65
CA LYS A 3 -5.84 18.97 16.45
C LYS A 3 -5.89 18.29 15.07
N ASN A 4 -4.80 18.39 14.31
CA ASN A 4 -4.64 17.62 13.08
C ASN A 4 -4.74 16.14 13.45
N LYS A 5 -5.63 15.42 12.80
CA LYS A 5 -5.78 13.98 12.98
C LYS A 5 -5.27 13.31 11.73
N SER A 6 -4.19 12.55 11.87
CA SER A 6 -3.57 11.77 10.82
C SER A 6 -3.36 10.34 11.30
N VAL A 7 -3.55 9.39 10.40
CA VAL A 7 -3.14 8.00 10.59
C VAL A 7 -2.51 7.53 9.30
N ILE A 8 -1.37 6.87 9.40
CA ILE A 8 -0.67 6.29 8.26
C ILE A 8 -0.86 4.78 8.30
N SER A 9 -1.08 4.15 7.15
CA SER A 9 -1.32 2.71 7.03
C SER A 9 -0.85 2.21 5.68
N ILE A 10 -0.61 0.91 5.59
CA ILE A 10 -0.45 0.23 4.31
C ILE A 10 -1.84 0.09 3.69
N ASP A 11 -1.98 0.39 2.40
CA ASP A 11 -3.25 0.21 1.67
C ASP A 11 -3.18 -0.93 0.65
N LYS A 12 -1.98 -1.30 0.21
CA LYS A 12 -1.74 -2.41 -0.70
C LYS A 12 -0.35 -2.97 -0.47
N LEU A 13 -0.24 -4.29 -0.48
CA LEU A 13 1.02 -5.00 -0.33
C LEU A 13 1.03 -6.23 -1.25
N THR A 14 2.15 -6.40 -1.95
CA THR A 14 2.44 -7.62 -2.69
C THR A 14 3.86 -8.06 -2.36
N LEU A 15 3.96 -9.26 -1.82
CA LEU A 15 5.21 -9.88 -1.39
C LEU A 15 5.62 -10.92 -2.43
N CYS A 16 6.91 -11.03 -2.66
CA CYS A 16 7.51 -12.10 -3.43
C CYS A 16 8.40 -12.91 -2.49
N TYR A 17 8.22 -14.21 -2.53
CA TYR A 17 8.94 -15.19 -1.73
C TYR A 17 9.72 -16.13 -2.64
N ARG A 18 10.79 -16.71 -2.11
CA ARG A 18 11.44 -17.90 -2.66
C ARG A 18 10.78 -19.13 -2.08
N ALA A 19 10.62 -20.15 -2.91
CA ALA A 19 10.12 -21.46 -2.52
C ALA A 19 11.13 -22.54 -2.92
N THR A 20 11.14 -23.66 -2.19
CA THR A 20 11.88 -24.86 -2.58
C THR A 20 11.12 -25.62 -3.67
N ASP A 21 11.79 -26.52 -4.39
CA ASP A 21 11.13 -27.38 -5.38
C ASP A 21 10.04 -28.26 -4.76
N GLU A 22 10.25 -28.71 -3.51
CA GLU A 22 9.26 -29.48 -2.76
C GLU A 22 7.96 -28.70 -2.52
N VAL A 23 8.07 -27.40 -2.18
CA VAL A 23 6.91 -26.52 -2.00
C VAL A 23 6.19 -26.33 -3.34
N ILE A 24 6.91 -26.09 -4.43
CA ILE A 24 6.30 -25.95 -5.76
C ILE A 24 5.61 -27.24 -6.21
N LYS A 25 6.24 -28.40 -5.97
CA LYS A 25 5.64 -29.70 -6.27
C LYS A 25 4.31 -29.87 -5.53
N LYS A 26 4.26 -29.58 -4.22
CA LYS A 26 3.02 -29.59 -3.45
C LYS A 26 1.96 -28.63 -4.04
N LEU A 27 2.35 -27.40 -4.39
CA LEU A 27 1.44 -26.43 -5.00
C LEU A 27 0.97 -26.82 -6.42
N ASN A 28 1.66 -27.72 -7.11
CA ASN A 28 1.20 -28.26 -8.40
C ASN A 28 0.24 -29.45 -8.22
N GLU A 29 0.44 -30.26 -7.18
CA GLU A 29 -0.29 -31.51 -6.96
C GLU A 29 -1.63 -31.32 -6.23
N TYR A 30 -1.70 -30.40 -5.27
CA TYR A 30 -2.85 -30.29 -4.37
C TYR A 30 -3.77 -29.11 -4.72
N ASP A 31 -5.07 -29.36 -4.75
CA ASP A 31 -6.09 -28.30 -4.87
C ASP A 31 -6.39 -27.61 -3.53
N LYS A 32 -6.07 -28.28 -2.42
CA LYS A 32 -6.28 -27.79 -1.07
C LYS A 32 -5.13 -28.20 -0.17
N LEU A 33 -4.62 -27.25 0.62
CA LEU A 33 -3.62 -27.48 1.66
C LEU A 33 -4.08 -26.79 2.94
N GLU A 34 -4.13 -27.53 4.04
CA GLU A 34 -4.44 -27.01 5.38
C GLU A 34 -3.14 -26.88 6.16
N ASP A 35 -3.01 -25.82 6.96
CA ASP A 35 -1.88 -25.64 7.86
C ASP A 35 -1.99 -26.59 9.07
N SER A 36 -0.88 -26.74 9.79
CA SER A 36 -0.80 -27.68 10.91
C SER A 36 -1.75 -27.35 12.06
N ASP A 37 -2.01 -26.07 12.30
CA ASP A 37 -2.87 -25.58 13.39
C ASP A 37 -4.34 -25.29 12.95
N ASN A 38 -4.72 -25.62 11.72
CA ASN A 38 -6.03 -25.27 11.12
C ASN A 38 -6.36 -23.76 11.15
N SER A 39 -5.35 -22.90 11.21
CA SER A 39 -5.50 -21.43 11.19
C SER A 39 -5.73 -20.89 9.78
N PHE A 40 -5.21 -21.56 8.74
CA PHE A 40 -5.47 -21.19 7.35
C PHE A 40 -5.52 -22.38 6.38
N THR A 41 -6.09 -22.12 5.21
CA THR A 41 -6.20 -23.10 4.14
C THR A 41 -5.88 -22.44 2.80
N LEU A 42 -5.04 -23.07 2.00
CA LEU A 42 -4.90 -22.75 0.58
C LEU A 42 -5.98 -23.49 -0.20
N VAL A 43 -6.74 -22.76 -1.02
CA VAL A 43 -7.75 -23.32 -1.93
C VAL A 43 -7.42 -22.88 -3.34
N ARG A 44 -7.12 -23.83 -4.24
CA ARG A 44 -6.82 -23.55 -5.64
C ARG A 44 -8.03 -22.91 -6.30
N VAL A 45 -7.75 -21.92 -7.14
CA VAL A 45 -8.75 -21.28 -7.98
C VAL A 45 -8.25 -21.16 -9.42
N PRO A 46 -9.17 -21.07 -10.39
CA PRO A 46 -8.81 -20.72 -11.75
C PRO A 46 -8.01 -19.42 -11.81
N SER A 47 -7.04 -19.38 -12.72
CA SER A 47 -6.29 -18.18 -13.06
C SER A 47 -6.43 -17.94 -14.55
N ASP A 48 -7.05 -16.81 -14.91
CA ASP A 48 -7.19 -16.39 -16.30
C ASP A 48 -5.91 -15.72 -16.82
N GLU A 49 -4.90 -15.55 -15.96
CA GLU A 49 -3.63 -14.89 -16.27
C GLU A 49 -2.62 -15.90 -16.79
N ALA A 50 -2.28 -15.80 -18.08
CA ALA A 50 -1.38 -16.71 -18.80
C ALA A 50 0.04 -16.85 -18.20
N LEU A 51 0.46 -15.96 -17.30
CA LEU A 51 1.78 -15.98 -16.67
C LEU A 51 1.85 -16.85 -15.42
N PHE A 52 0.72 -17.27 -14.85
CA PHE A 52 0.66 -17.99 -13.58
C PHE A 52 0.21 -19.44 -13.76
N ALA A 53 1.02 -20.37 -13.25
CA ALA A 53 0.73 -21.80 -13.25
C ALA A 53 -0.38 -22.14 -12.26
N ASN A 54 -0.26 -21.58 -11.06
CA ASN A 54 -1.19 -21.84 -9.97
C ASN A 54 -1.61 -20.54 -9.30
N SER A 55 -2.88 -20.52 -8.88
CA SER A 55 -3.48 -19.44 -8.08
C SER A 55 -4.26 -20.08 -6.94
N PHE A 56 -4.03 -19.59 -5.73
CA PHE A 56 -4.64 -20.08 -4.51
C PHE A 56 -5.23 -18.92 -3.72
N HIS A 57 -6.41 -19.11 -3.16
CA HIS A 57 -6.92 -18.29 -2.08
C HIS A 57 -6.31 -18.76 -0.77
N VAL A 58 -5.69 -17.86 -0.02
CA VAL A 58 -5.34 -18.09 1.39
C VAL A 58 -6.56 -17.73 2.22
N MET A 59 -7.23 -18.73 2.78
CA MET A 59 -8.43 -18.58 3.61
C MET A 59 -8.01 -18.68 5.07
N VAL A 60 -8.21 -17.63 5.86
CA VAL A 60 -7.99 -17.69 7.32
C VAL A 60 -9.31 -17.99 8.01
N SER A 61 -9.23 -18.82 9.04
CA SER A 61 -10.35 -19.15 9.92
C SER A 61 -10.26 -18.34 11.20
N PHE A 62 -11.39 -17.80 11.66
CA PHE A 62 -11.46 -17.20 12.99
C PHE A 62 -12.79 -17.54 13.66
N ASP A 63 -12.71 -17.77 14.96
CA ASP A 63 -13.87 -18.04 15.78
C ASP A 63 -14.54 -16.74 16.20
N GLY A 64 -15.62 -16.40 15.51
CA GLY A 64 -16.55 -15.35 15.91
C GLY A 64 -17.86 -15.99 16.36
N SER A 65 -18.29 -15.73 17.60
CA SER A 65 -19.64 -16.14 18.08
C SER A 65 -19.99 -17.64 17.91
N GLY A 66 -19.00 -18.53 18.04
CA GLY A 66 -19.22 -19.98 17.96
C GLY A 66 -19.46 -20.51 16.53
N ARG A 67 -19.16 -19.71 15.49
CA ARG A 67 -19.12 -20.14 14.10
C ARG A 67 -17.74 -19.83 13.53
N THR A 68 -17.11 -20.83 12.91
CA THR A 68 -15.86 -20.64 12.17
C THR A 68 -16.18 -19.86 10.90
N HIS A 69 -15.75 -18.60 10.86
CA HIS A 69 -15.86 -17.78 9.67
C HIS A 69 -14.56 -17.87 8.89
N GLN A 70 -14.65 -18.25 7.61
CA GLN A 70 -13.51 -18.19 6.69
C GLN A 70 -13.54 -16.89 5.90
N LYS A 71 -12.38 -16.26 5.77
CA LYS A 71 -12.22 -15.04 4.98
C LYS A 71 -10.95 -15.11 4.15
N LYS A 72 -11.05 -14.68 2.90
CA LYS A 72 -9.89 -14.56 2.02
C LYS A 72 -8.92 -13.54 2.58
N PHE A 73 -7.74 -13.99 2.97
CA PHE A 73 -6.64 -13.18 3.48
C PHE A 73 -5.74 -12.66 2.36
N ALA A 74 -5.43 -13.53 1.40
CA ALA A 74 -4.56 -13.20 0.28
C ALA A 74 -4.85 -14.09 -0.93
N THR A 75 -4.24 -13.75 -2.06
CA THR A 75 -4.08 -14.65 -3.21
C THR A 75 -2.61 -15.02 -3.34
N LEU A 76 -2.29 -16.31 -3.32
CA LEU A 76 -0.96 -16.82 -3.61
C LEU A 76 -0.89 -17.23 -5.08
N LYS A 77 0.13 -16.77 -5.81
CA LYS A 77 0.33 -17.13 -7.23
C LYS A 77 1.75 -17.62 -7.48
N THR A 78 1.87 -18.59 -8.38
CA THR A 78 3.16 -19.15 -8.83
C THR A 78 3.26 -19.01 -10.35
N LYS A 79 4.45 -18.70 -10.89
CA LYS A 79 4.63 -18.57 -12.34
C LYS A 79 4.69 -19.92 -13.04
N LEU A 80 4.28 -19.95 -14.32
CA LEU A 80 4.69 -21.02 -15.23
C LEU A 80 6.19 -20.91 -15.47
N HIS A 81 7.01 -21.80 -14.93
CA HIS A 81 8.39 -21.96 -15.35
C HIS A 81 8.62 -23.37 -15.90
N SER A 82 9.29 -23.44 -17.05
CA SER A 82 9.93 -24.65 -17.56
C SER A 82 11.05 -25.01 -16.60
N MET A 83 11.00 -26.22 -16.04
CA MET A 83 12.02 -26.83 -15.18
C MET A 83 13.42 -26.68 -15.83
N GLY A 84 14.17 -25.66 -15.42
CA GLY A 84 15.57 -25.47 -15.78
C GLY A 84 16.35 -25.35 -14.48
N GLU A 85 17.42 -26.14 -14.35
CA GLU A 85 18.06 -26.51 -13.08
C GLU A 85 18.69 -25.34 -12.28
N ASP A 86 18.73 -24.11 -12.82
CA ASP A 86 19.43 -22.95 -12.23
C ASP A 86 18.52 -21.75 -11.86
N ARG A 87 17.18 -21.89 -11.87
CA ARG A 87 16.28 -20.77 -11.54
C ARG A 87 15.55 -20.95 -10.23
N ALA A 88 15.71 -19.98 -9.32
CA ALA A 88 14.95 -19.90 -8.08
C ALA A 88 13.43 -19.87 -8.34
N ASN A 89 12.66 -20.64 -7.57
CA ASN A 89 11.21 -20.61 -7.62
C ASN A 89 10.67 -19.40 -6.85
N TYR A 90 9.78 -18.65 -7.50
CA TYR A 90 9.17 -17.47 -6.90
C TYR A 90 7.66 -17.63 -6.74
N VAL A 91 7.18 -17.16 -5.59
CA VAL A 91 5.76 -17.16 -5.21
C VAL A 91 5.36 -15.74 -4.83
N TRP A 92 4.22 -15.28 -5.35
CA TRP A 92 3.68 -13.96 -5.03
C TRP A 92 2.49 -14.06 -4.11
N LEU A 93 2.48 -13.27 -3.04
CA LEU A 93 1.38 -13.15 -2.10
C LEU A 93 0.74 -11.77 -2.23
N TYR A 94 -0.49 -11.74 -2.74
CA TYR A 94 -1.30 -10.54 -2.92
C TYR A 94 -2.26 -10.39 -1.75
N ILE A 95 -1.95 -9.49 -0.82
CA ILE A 95 -2.70 -9.32 0.42
C ILE A 95 -4.00 -8.55 0.19
N GLU A 96 -5.10 -9.03 0.77
CA GLU A 96 -6.40 -8.37 0.69
C GLU A 96 -6.45 -7.08 1.51
N ASN A 97 -7.15 -6.06 1.01
CA ASN A 97 -7.11 -4.71 1.61
C ASN A 97 -7.59 -4.67 3.07
N TRP A 98 -8.56 -5.51 3.46
CA TRP A 98 -9.07 -5.54 4.83
C TRP A 98 -8.01 -5.94 5.87
N VAL A 99 -6.99 -6.71 5.45
CA VAL A 99 -5.92 -7.21 6.32
C VAL A 99 -5.14 -6.05 6.97
N PHE A 100 -5.03 -4.90 6.30
CA PHE A 100 -4.30 -3.74 6.80
C PHE A 100 -5.09 -2.88 7.80
N TYR A 101 -6.38 -3.17 8.02
CA TYR A 101 -7.29 -2.28 8.75
C TYR A 101 -8.14 -3.00 9.80
N GLU A 102 -8.47 -4.27 9.62
CA GLU A 102 -9.15 -5.02 10.67
C GLU A 102 -8.21 -5.34 11.80
N ILE A 103 -8.69 -5.17 13.02
CA ILE A 103 -7.88 -5.37 14.22
C ILE A 103 -7.74 -6.86 14.45
N PHE A 104 -6.49 -7.32 14.55
CA PHE A 104 -6.15 -8.68 14.94
C PHE A 104 -5.97 -8.77 16.46
N ALA A 105 -5.15 -7.86 17.02
CA ALA A 105 -4.84 -7.87 18.44
C ALA A 105 -4.66 -6.45 19.00
N PHE A 106 -4.87 -6.32 20.31
CA PHE A 106 -4.55 -5.11 21.08
C PHE A 106 -3.35 -5.38 21.99
N TYR A 107 -2.35 -4.52 21.93
CA TYR A 107 -1.16 -4.59 22.78
C TYR A 107 -1.14 -3.40 23.73
N GLY A 108 -1.94 -3.47 24.80
CA GLY A 108 -2.08 -2.38 25.76
C GLY A 108 -2.97 -1.22 25.27
N LYS A 109 -2.90 -0.08 25.96
CA LYS A 109 -3.84 1.03 25.78
C LYS A 109 -3.45 1.86 24.54
N ASN A 110 -4.21 1.70 23.46
CA ASN A 110 -4.09 2.40 22.16
C ASN A 110 -3.06 1.86 21.16
N ASN A 111 -2.35 0.77 21.46
CA ASN A 111 -1.58 0.06 20.44
C ASN A 111 -2.38 -1.15 19.95
N LYS A 112 -2.58 -1.20 18.63
CA LYS A 112 -3.34 -2.25 17.98
C LYS A 112 -2.58 -2.71 16.74
N CYS A 113 -2.66 -4.01 16.48
CA CYS A 113 -2.12 -4.63 15.29
C CYS A 113 -3.26 -5.08 14.39
N ASN A 114 -3.06 -4.96 13.09
CA ASN A 114 -3.97 -5.51 12.10
C ASN A 114 -3.54 -6.95 11.72
N TRP A 115 -4.33 -7.58 10.85
CA TRP A 115 -4.11 -8.96 10.41
C TRP A 115 -2.83 -9.17 9.60
N LEU A 116 -2.12 -8.12 9.19
CA LEU A 116 -0.82 -8.25 8.54
C LEU A 116 0.19 -9.00 9.42
N SER A 117 0.01 -8.98 10.75
CA SER A 117 0.81 -9.77 11.70
C SER A 117 0.81 -11.28 11.43
N CYS A 118 -0.18 -11.81 10.70
CA CYS A 118 -0.27 -13.24 10.39
C CYS A 118 0.53 -13.65 9.15
N VAL A 119 1.08 -12.70 8.39
CA VAL A 119 1.82 -13.01 7.15
C VAL A 119 3.06 -13.87 7.43
N ASP A 120 3.79 -13.56 8.50
CA ASP A 120 5.04 -14.26 8.83
C ASP A 120 4.74 -15.74 9.15
N TYR A 121 3.71 -16.02 9.96
CA TYR A 121 3.22 -17.38 10.22
C TYR A 121 2.81 -18.13 8.92
N ILE A 122 2.05 -17.49 8.04
CA ILE A 122 1.62 -18.12 6.77
C ILE A 122 2.84 -18.44 5.90
N ALA A 123 3.84 -17.56 5.85
CA ALA A 123 5.06 -17.79 5.08
C ALA A 123 5.87 -18.96 5.66
N ASP A 124 6.02 -19.00 6.98
CA ASP A 124 6.77 -20.03 7.69
C ASP A 124 6.13 -21.43 7.52
N GLU A 125 4.82 -21.56 7.72
CA GLU A 125 4.08 -22.82 7.52
C GLU A 125 4.17 -23.34 6.07
N LEU A 126 4.29 -22.45 5.10
CA LEU A 126 4.45 -22.80 3.69
C LEU A 126 5.92 -23.03 3.29
N GLY A 127 6.89 -22.83 4.21
CA GLY A 127 8.32 -22.94 3.92
C GLY A 127 8.82 -21.89 2.93
N LEU A 128 8.28 -20.67 3.00
CA LEU A 128 8.58 -19.57 2.09
C LEU A 128 9.59 -18.60 2.71
N SER A 129 10.62 -18.21 1.96
CA SER A 129 11.60 -17.20 2.41
C SER A 129 11.37 -15.87 1.70
N LEU A 130 11.27 -14.77 2.44
CA LEU A 130 11.00 -13.46 1.84
C LEU A 130 12.10 -13.10 0.83
N ASN A 131 11.71 -12.78 -0.40
CA ASN A 131 12.64 -12.29 -1.42
C ASN A 131 12.61 -10.76 -1.48
N ASN A 132 11.40 -10.19 -1.62
CA ASN A 132 11.21 -8.75 -1.65
C ASN A 132 9.73 -8.32 -1.60
N ILE A 133 9.50 -7.06 -1.22
CA ILE A 133 8.27 -6.35 -1.54
C ILE A 133 8.30 -5.91 -3.01
N THR A 134 7.29 -6.30 -3.78
CA THR A 134 7.14 -5.95 -5.20
C THR A 134 6.20 -4.78 -5.43
N ASN A 135 5.24 -4.58 -4.53
CA ASN A 135 4.31 -3.46 -4.58
C ASN A 135 3.89 -3.06 -3.17
N LEU A 136 4.03 -1.78 -2.84
CA LEU A 136 3.63 -1.19 -1.57
C LEU A 136 2.87 0.11 -1.83
N HIS A 137 1.70 0.27 -1.22
CA HIS A 137 1.02 1.56 -1.17
C HIS A 137 0.95 2.03 0.27
N VAL A 138 1.51 3.21 0.54
CA VAL A 138 1.44 3.85 1.85
C VAL A 138 0.40 4.96 1.78
N ALA A 139 -0.54 4.97 2.73
CA ALA A 139 -1.65 5.91 2.77
C ALA A 139 -1.66 6.69 4.09
N LEU A 140 -1.67 8.02 3.98
CA LEU A 140 -1.97 8.95 5.07
C LEU A 140 -3.43 9.39 4.95
N ASP A 141 -4.25 8.96 5.91
CA ASP A 141 -5.61 9.45 6.08
C ASP A 141 -5.63 10.62 7.07
N THR A 142 -6.28 11.72 6.70
CA THR A 142 -6.24 12.97 7.44
C THR A 142 -7.53 13.79 7.31
N ASN A 143 -7.73 14.74 8.22
CA ASN A 143 -8.77 15.76 8.09
C ASN A 143 -8.38 16.95 7.19
N ILE A 144 -7.18 16.96 6.61
CA ILE A 144 -6.64 18.03 5.76
C ILE A 144 -6.86 17.72 4.27
N ASN A 145 -7.46 18.65 3.54
CA ASN A 145 -7.64 18.52 2.09
C ASN A 145 -6.39 18.95 1.32
N PHE A 146 -5.39 18.07 1.24
CA PHE A 146 -4.16 18.35 0.51
C PHE A 146 -4.37 18.54 -0.99
N ALA A 147 -5.39 17.89 -1.60
CA ALA A 147 -5.69 18.06 -3.01
C ALA A 147 -6.01 19.53 -3.35
N LYS A 148 -6.80 20.19 -2.51
CA LYS A 148 -7.10 21.63 -2.66
C LYS A 148 -5.87 22.51 -2.44
N LYS A 149 -5.04 22.19 -1.44
CA LYS A 149 -3.81 22.93 -1.15
C LYS A 149 -2.80 22.85 -2.30
N ILE A 150 -2.60 21.65 -2.84
CA ILE A 150 -1.74 21.40 -4.00
C ILE A 150 -2.25 22.17 -5.22
N LYS A 151 -3.55 22.07 -5.53
CA LYS A 151 -4.15 22.83 -6.64
C LYS A 151 -3.91 24.33 -6.45
N HIS A 152 -4.18 24.86 -5.27
CA HIS A 152 -3.96 26.29 -4.98
C HIS A 152 -2.49 26.71 -5.20
N ALA A 153 -1.54 25.95 -4.64
CA ALA A 153 -0.11 26.25 -4.78
C ALA A 153 0.36 26.18 -6.24
N GLN A 154 -0.08 25.18 -7.01
CA GLN A 154 0.31 25.05 -8.41
C GLN A 154 -0.13 26.25 -9.27
N PHE A 155 -1.31 26.80 -9.00
CA PHE A 155 -1.88 27.91 -9.78
C PHE A 155 -1.59 29.30 -9.19
N SER A 156 -0.89 29.39 -8.05
CA SER A 156 -0.48 30.67 -7.47
C SER A 156 0.88 31.10 -7.99
N ASP A 157 1.07 32.42 -8.15
CA ASP A 157 2.36 33.02 -8.53
C ASP A 157 3.36 33.05 -7.36
N ASP A 158 2.87 32.92 -6.12
CA ASP A 158 3.74 32.89 -4.93
C ASP A 158 4.58 31.61 -4.84
N TYR A 159 4.24 30.59 -5.64
CA TYR A 159 4.87 29.28 -5.61
C TYR A 159 5.54 28.93 -6.93
N GLU A 160 6.74 28.37 -6.83
CA GLU A 160 7.39 27.65 -7.92
C GLU A 160 7.15 26.14 -7.76
N VAL A 161 6.77 25.48 -8.85
CA VAL A 161 6.54 24.04 -8.86
C VAL A 161 7.86 23.30 -9.09
N ILE A 162 8.15 22.31 -8.25
CA ILE A 162 9.25 21.37 -8.45
C ILE A 162 8.63 19.99 -8.65
N LEU A 163 8.68 19.49 -9.88
CA LEU A 163 8.03 18.27 -10.33
C LEU A 163 9.08 17.27 -10.81
N ASN A 164 9.11 16.08 -10.20
CA ASN A 164 10.10 15.04 -10.45
C ASN A 164 11.54 15.58 -10.32
N GLY A 165 11.79 16.36 -9.26
CA GLY A 165 13.08 17.01 -8.98
C GLY A 165 13.42 18.22 -9.85
N LYS A 166 12.64 18.54 -10.90
CA LYS A 166 12.91 19.66 -11.81
C LYS A 166 12.03 20.87 -11.51
N VAL A 167 12.65 22.06 -11.40
CA VAL A 167 11.93 23.34 -11.30
C VAL A 167 11.19 23.61 -12.61
N ARG A 168 9.89 23.94 -12.54
CA ARG A 168 9.03 24.28 -13.68
C ARG A 168 8.78 25.78 -13.68
N SER A 169 9.69 26.53 -14.29
CA SER A 169 9.64 28.00 -14.33
C SER A 169 8.65 28.55 -15.36
N ASN A 170 8.37 27.80 -16.44
CA ASN A 170 7.40 28.20 -17.44
C ASN A 170 5.97 27.89 -16.99
N LYS A 171 5.23 28.90 -16.52
CA LYS A 171 3.84 28.78 -16.08
C LYS A 171 2.86 28.32 -17.18
N LYS A 172 3.24 28.41 -18.46
CA LYS A 172 2.41 27.93 -19.60
C LYS A 172 2.75 26.50 -20.05
N GLU A 173 3.75 25.87 -19.44
CA GLU A 173 4.10 24.47 -19.72
C GLU A 173 2.94 23.55 -19.31
N VAL A 174 2.54 22.64 -20.20
CA VAL A 174 1.60 21.58 -19.86
C VAL A 174 2.35 20.50 -19.09
N LEU A 175 1.93 20.28 -17.83
CA LEU A 175 2.52 19.30 -16.93
C LEU A 175 1.69 18.00 -16.96
N ASP A 176 1.87 17.17 -17.99
CA ASP A 176 1.12 15.92 -18.18
C ASP A 176 1.25 14.94 -17.01
N GLU A 177 2.32 15.06 -16.21
CA GLU A 177 2.54 14.23 -15.03
C GLU A 177 1.59 14.57 -13.88
N ILE A 178 0.88 15.71 -13.90
CA ILE A 178 -0.09 16.11 -12.86
C ILE A 178 -1.50 16.12 -13.44
N LEU A 179 -2.29 15.13 -13.06
CA LEU A 179 -3.70 15.02 -13.44
C LEU A 179 -4.61 15.56 -12.35
N HIS A 180 -5.50 16.48 -12.73
CA HIS A 180 -6.59 16.96 -11.88
C HIS A 180 -7.89 16.30 -12.31
N ILE A 181 -8.35 15.33 -11.53
CA ILE A 181 -9.57 14.59 -11.82
C ILE A 181 -10.67 15.17 -10.94
N GLN A 182 -11.72 15.70 -11.57
CA GLN A 182 -12.88 16.27 -10.88
C GLN A 182 -14.14 15.56 -11.35
N THR A 183 -15.02 15.22 -10.40
CA THR A 183 -16.36 14.72 -10.68
C THR A 183 -17.38 15.67 -10.09
N GLY A 184 -18.53 15.79 -10.74
CA GLY A 184 -19.60 16.71 -10.39
C GLY A 184 -20.95 16.19 -10.85
N ASP A 185 -21.98 16.98 -10.56
CA ASP A 185 -23.28 16.88 -11.20
C ASP A 185 -23.43 18.04 -12.21
N GLN A 186 -24.63 18.20 -12.77
CA GLN A 186 -24.95 19.28 -13.71
C GLN A 186 -24.90 20.69 -13.08
N CYS A 187 -24.79 20.81 -11.76
CA CYS A 187 -24.77 22.10 -11.06
C CYS A 187 -23.36 22.51 -10.64
N ARG A 188 -22.52 21.56 -10.21
CA ARG A 188 -21.17 21.86 -9.71
C ARG A 188 -20.23 20.66 -9.73
N LEU A 189 -18.94 20.99 -9.81
CA LEU A 189 -17.86 20.07 -9.44
C LEU A 189 -17.88 19.82 -7.93
N ARG A 190 -17.82 18.55 -7.55
CA ARG A 190 -17.95 18.08 -6.16
C ARG A 190 -16.66 17.51 -5.61
N THR A 191 -15.81 16.94 -6.45
CA THR A 191 -14.58 16.27 -6.02
C THR A 191 -13.34 16.88 -6.68
N LEU A 192 -12.21 16.61 -6.05
CA LEU A 192 -10.90 16.89 -6.58
C LEU A 192 -9.98 15.75 -6.15
N THR A 193 -9.42 15.07 -7.13
CA THR A 193 -8.30 14.16 -6.99
C THR A 193 -7.13 14.75 -7.75
N VAL A 194 -5.97 14.83 -7.10
CA VAL A 194 -4.70 15.14 -7.76
C VAL A 194 -3.92 13.85 -7.86
N TYR A 195 -3.52 13.47 -9.06
CA TYR A 195 -2.70 12.30 -9.32
C TYR A 195 -1.40 12.72 -10.00
N ILE A 196 -0.27 12.31 -9.45
CA ILE A 196 1.06 12.63 -9.95
C ILE A 196 1.77 11.33 -10.27
N SER A 197 2.22 11.17 -11.51
CA SER A 197 3.00 10.01 -11.95
C SER A 197 4.06 10.41 -12.98
N PRO A 198 5.34 10.04 -12.79
CA PRO A 198 6.38 10.34 -13.77
C PRO A 198 6.16 9.57 -15.08
N LYS A 199 6.52 10.16 -16.22
CA LYS A 199 6.38 9.51 -17.55
C LYS A 199 7.24 8.24 -17.73
N LYS A 200 8.33 8.10 -16.97
CA LYS A 200 9.37 7.05 -17.17
C LYS A 200 9.63 6.16 -15.96
N GLN A 201 9.01 6.44 -14.82
CA GLN A 201 9.18 5.63 -13.61
C GLN A 201 7.90 4.86 -13.38
N ASP A 202 7.85 3.65 -13.94
CA ASP A 202 6.72 2.77 -13.73
C ASP A 202 6.56 2.45 -12.23
N GLY A 203 5.33 2.47 -11.75
CA GLY A 203 5.00 2.08 -10.39
C GLY A 203 5.29 3.06 -9.25
N LEU A 204 5.90 4.24 -9.48
CA LEU A 204 5.92 5.34 -8.51
C LEU A 204 4.83 6.37 -8.82
N SER A 205 3.92 6.61 -7.88
CA SER A 205 2.90 7.65 -8.04
C SER A 205 2.42 8.21 -6.71
N LEU A 206 1.82 9.40 -6.76
CA LEU A 206 1.20 10.10 -5.64
C LEU A 206 -0.25 10.41 -5.99
N LYS A 207 -1.19 9.99 -5.14
CA LYS A 207 -2.62 10.24 -5.29
C LYS A 207 -3.16 10.95 -4.07
N VAL A 208 -3.85 12.06 -4.28
CA VAL A 208 -4.41 12.88 -3.19
C VAL A 208 -5.89 13.12 -3.46
N TYR A 209 -6.78 12.69 -2.56
CA TYR A 209 -8.22 12.66 -2.84
C TYR A 209 -9.11 12.70 -1.59
N ASP A 210 -10.41 12.90 -1.82
CA ASP A 210 -11.48 12.78 -0.81
C ASP A 210 -11.82 11.30 -0.59
N LYS A 211 -11.17 10.69 0.42
CA LYS A 211 -11.33 9.28 0.75
C LYS A 211 -12.73 8.97 1.26
N LYS A 212 -13.36 9.88 2.00
CA LYS A 212 -14.72 9.70 2.50
C LYS A 212 -15.69 9.37 1.36
N ARG A 213 -15.64 10.12 0.27
CA ARG A 213 -16.52 9.92 -0.89
C ARG A 213 -16.25 8.63 -1.66
N GLU A 214 -14.99 8.19 -1.68
CA GLU A 214 -14.66 6.89 -2.24
C GLU A 214 -15.24 5.77 -1.37
N LEU A 215 -15.12 5.90 -0.05
CA LEU A 215 -15.68 4.94 0.90
C LEU A 215 -17.21 4.88 0.86
N GLU A 216 -17.91 6.00 0.66
CA GLU A 216 -19.39 6.05 0.49
C GLU A 216 -19.89 5.18 -0.68
N LYS A 217 -19.02 4.83 -1.63
CA LYS A 217 -19.33 3.97 -2.79
C LYS A 217 -18.81 2.54 -2.64
N SER A 218 -18.22 2.21 -1.49
CA SER A 218 -17.56 0.95 -1.23
C SER A 218 -18.09 0.29 0.05
N ASN A 219 -17.92 -1.02 0.18
CA ASN A 219 -18.27 -1.74 1.42
C ASN A 219 -17.11 -1.76 2.43
N LYS A 220 -16.19 -0.79 2.39
CA LYS A 220 -14.93 -0.78 3.17
C LYS A 220 -15.04 -0.04 4.51
N ASN A 221 -16.04 -0.41 5.31
CA ASN A 221 -16.31 0.23 6.61
C ASN A 221 -15.19 0.02 7.65
N TYR A 222 -14.32 -0.97 7.43
CA TYR A 222 -13.16 -1.26 8.28
C TYR A 222 -12.09 -0.15 8.28
N ILE A 223 -11.93 0.62 7.18
CA ILE A 223 -10.91 1.68 7.10
C ILE A 223 -11.18 2.81 8.12
N PRO A 224 -12.39 3.41 8.18
CA PRO A 224 -12.72 4.39 9.22
C PRO A 224 -12.60 3.85 10.65
N GLN A 225 -12.92 2.57 10.89
CA GLN A 225 -12.79 1.93 12.20
C GLN A 225 -11.32 1.83 12.63
N TRP A 226 -10.42 1.53 11.69
CA TRP A 226 -8.98 1.55 11.95
C TRP A 226 -8.45 2.94 12.28
N ASN A 227 -8.82 3.93 11.46
CA ASN A 227 -8.27 5.28 11.53
C ASN A 227 -8.88 6.14 12.65
N GLY A 228 -10.12 5.87 13.05
CA GLY A 228 -10.85 6.71 13.99
C GLY A 228 -11.30 8.07 13.41
N LEU A 229 -11.29 8.20 12.09
CA LEU A 229 -11.72 9.41 11.36
C LEU A 229 -13.18 9.25 10.91
N LYS A 230 -14.10 10.04 11.49
CA LYS A 230 -15.54 9.94 11.20
C LYS A 230 -16.07 10.93 10.14
N ASN A 231 -15.59 12.19 10.15
CA ASN A 231 -16.28 13.27 9.43
C ASN A 231 -15.51 13.83 8.21
N LYS A 232 -14.21 14.04 8.34
CA LYS A 232 -13.33 14.51 7.25
C LYS A 232 -12.24 13.47 7.08
N ASN A 233 -12.23 12.81 5.93
CA ASN A 233 -11.24 11.82 5.58
C ASN A 233 -10.75 12.08 4.16
N TYR A 234 -9.58 12.70 4.06
CA TYR A 234 -8.81 12.89 2.84
C TYR A 234 -7.61 11.98 2.91
N ARG A 235 -7.16 11.49 1.76
CA ARG A 235 -6.02 10.59 1.68
C ARG A 235 -4.93 11.16 0.80
N VAL A 236 -3.69 10.99 1.25
CA VAL A 236 -2.47 11.07 0.46
C VAL A 236 -1.92 9.65 0.36
N GLU A 237 -1.75 9.13 -0.85
CA GLU A 237 -1.32 7.75 -1.10
C GLU A 237 -0.12 7.75 -2.04
N VAL A 238 0.93 7.03 -1.68
CA VAL A 238 2.10 6.82 -2.55
C VAL A 238 2.19 5.35 -2.91
N ALA A 239 2.26 5.05 -4.21
CA ALA A 239 2.58 3.72 -4.71
C ALA A 239 4.08 3.58 -4.93
N ILE A 240 4.66 2.46 -4.50
CA ILE A 240 6.09 2.21 -4.43
C ILE A 240 6.36 0.78 -4.93
N LYS A 241 7.38 0.61 -5.76
CA LYS A 241 7.89 -0.70 -6.23
C LYS A 241 9.20 -1.08 -5.55
N ASN A 242 9.71 -2.26 -5.86
CA ASN A 242 10.94 -2.78 -5.27
C ASN A 242 12.15 -1.85 -5.46
N GLU A 243 12.39 -1.36 -6.67
CA GLU A 243 13.54 -0.48 -6.95
C GLU A 243 13.48 0.81 -6.13
N HIS A 244 12.28 1.36 -5.94
CA HIS A 244 12.06 2.55 -5.12
C HIS A 244 12.34 2.27 -3.64
N LEU A 245 11.92 1.12 -3.12
CA LEU A 245 12.24 0.73 -1.73
C LEU A 245 13.75 0.60 -1.52
N LYS A 246 14.48 -0.02 -2.46
CA LYS A 246 15.94 -0.10 -2.41
C LYS A 246 16.58 1.29 -2.35
N GLU A 247 16.11 2.20 -3.19
CA GLU A 247 16.57 3.60 -3.18
C GLU A 247 16.31 4.31 -1.85
N PHE A 248 15.14 4.10 -1.24
CA PHE A 248 14.79 4.71 0.04
C PHE A 248 15.71 4.26 1.18
N TYR A 249 15.96 2.95 1.29
CA TYR A 249 16.86 2.42 2.33
C TYR A 249 18.32 2.85 2.08
N GLN A 250 18.77 2.84 0.82
CA GLN A 250 20.08 3.40 0.45
C GLN A 250 20.22 4.87 0.86
N TRP A 251 19.17 5.68 0.66
CA TRP A 251 19.15 7.08 1.09
C TRP A 251 19.24 7.23 2.62
N LYS A 252 18.69 6.30 3.40
CA LYS A 252 18.85 6.24 4.86
C LYS A 252 20.23 5.74 5.31
N GLY A 253 21.06 5.22 4.41
CA GLY A 253 22.29 4.51 4.77
C GLY A 253 22.01 3.14 5.40
N GLU A 254 20.84 2.58 5.16
CA GLU A 254 20.37 1.31 5.70
C GLU A 254 20.26 0.25 4.58
N VAL A 255 20.33 -1.01 4.95
CA VAL A 255 19.98 -2.13 4.06
C VAL A 255 18.49 -2.44 4.29
N ILE A 256 17.79 -2.90 3.25
CA ILE A 256 16.44 -3.45 3.44
C ILE A 256 16.57 -4.59 4.46
N PRO A 257 15.82 -4.59 5.57
CA PRO A 257 15.86 -5.70 6.51
C PRO A 257 15.60 -7.02 5.78
N ASP A 258 16.51 -7.99 5.96
CA ASP A 258 16.39 -9.34 5.37
C ASP A 258 15.07 -10.01 5.82
N GLU A 259 14.65 -9.69 7.04
CA GLU A 259 13.32 -9.97 7.58
C GLU A 259 12.63 -8.64 7.88
N LEU A 260 11.83 -8.16 6.94
CA LEU A 260 10.90 -7.09 7.27
C LEU A 260 9.78 -7.69 8.12
N LEU A 261 9.92 -7.58 9.44
CA LEU A 261 8.94 -8.03 10.41
C LEU A 261 7.57 -7.42 10.09
N MET A 262 6.68 -8.21 9.50
CA MET A 262 5.34 -7.76 9.13
C MET A 262 4.57 -7.30 10.35
N VAL A 263 4.91 -7.84 11.53
CA VAL A 263 4.43 -7.36 12.84
C VAL A 263 4.70 -5.87 13.10
N THR A 264 5.86 -5.34 12.70
CA THR A 264 6.19 -3.92 12.88
C THR A 264 5.31 -3.04 11.98
N LEU A 265 5.07 -3.48 10.74
CA LEU A 265 4.19 -2.80 9.80
C LEU A 265 2.70 -2.92 10.16
N ALA A 266 2.33 -4.03 10.80
CA ALA A 266 0.97 -4.29 11.27
C ALA A 266 0.60 -3.44 12.49
N SER A 267 1.60 -3.08 13.29
CA SER A 267 1.46 -2.27 14.50
C SER A 267 1.16 -0.82 14.15
N LYS A 268 0.01 -0.33 14.61
CA LYS A 268 -0.39 1.07 14.39
C LYS A 268 0.62 2.04 14.99
N LEU A 269 1.23 1.72 16.14
CA LEU A 269 2.13 2.63 16.83
C LEU A 269 3.53 2.61 16.21
N GLN A 270 4.09 1.43 15.96
CA GLN A 270 5.48 1.28 15.53
C GLN A 270 5.70 1.65 14.06
N SER A 271 4.68 1.48 13.22
CA SER A 271 4.80 1.74 11.78
C SER A 271 4.78 3.23 11.41
N GLN A 272 4.30 4.15 12.26
CA GLN A 272 3.99 5.52 11.82
C GLN A 272 5.20 6.28 11.30
N ASP A 273 6.33 6.23 12.01
CA ASP A 273 7.51 7.02 11.65
C ASP A 273 8.12 6.52 10.34
N LEU A 274 8.31 5.20 10.20
CA LEU A 274 8.81 4.59 8.97
C LEU A 274 7.91 4.90 7.77
N LEU A 275 6.59 4.74 7.93
CA LEU A 275 5.64 4.99 6.85
C LEU A 275 5.55 6.49 6.52
N PHE A 276 5.70 7.38 7.50
CA PHE A 276 5.77 8.82 7.26
C PHE A 276 7.05 9.19 6.50
N ASP A 277 8.19 8.64 6.86
CA ASP A 277 9.46 8.87 6.15
C ASP A 277 9.35 8.47 4.69
N MET A 278 8.76 7.30 4.40
CA MET A 278 8.49 6.86 3.02
C MET A 278 7.58 7.86 2.29
N LEU A 279 6.44 8.22 2.90
CA LEU A 279 5.51 9.20 2.32
C LEU A 279 6.20 10.54 2.04
N TYR A 280 6.95 11.06 3.00
CA TYR A 280 7.65 12.33 2.91
C TYR A 280 8.72 12.29 1.82
N TYR A 281 9.55 11.25 1.80
CA TYR A 281 10.61 11.07 0.81
C TYR A 281 10.04 11.02 -0.62
N PHE A 282 9.11 10.12 -0.89
CA PHE A 282 8.60 9.91 -2.24
C PHE A 282 7.66 11.02 -2.70
N SER A 283 6.82 11.58 -1.83
CA SER A 283 6.01 12.74 -2.21
C SER A 283 6.89 13.94 -2.60
N ASN A 284 7.97 14.22 -1.86
CA ASN A 284 8.89 15.31 -2.20
C ASN A 284 9.68 15.07 -3.49
N ARG A 285 9.97 13.82 -3.83
CA ARG A 285 10.57 13.47 -5.12
C ARG A 285 9.61 13.75 -6.28
N LEU A 286 8.33 13.41 -6.10
CA LEU A 286 7.29 13.60 -7.11
C LEU A 286 6.88 15.07 -7.25
N LEU A 287 6.49 15.70 -6.14
CA LEU A 287 5.97 17.07 -6.13
C LEU A 287 6.34 17.78 -4.84
N ARG A 288 6.99 18.93 -4.99
CA ARG A 288 7.19 19.90 -3.91
C ARG A 288 7.16 21.31 -4.49
N PHE A 289 7.17 22.31 -3.62
CA PHE A 289 7.07 23.71 -4.02
C PHE A 289 8.22 24.52 -3.48
N ARG A 290 8.47 25.69 -4.05
CA ARG A 290 9.27 26.74 -3.43
C ARG A 290 8.36 27.92 -3.12
N TYR A 291 8.40 28.41 -1.89
CA TYR A 291 7.67 29.59 -1.43
C TYR A 291 8.66 30.53 -0.76
N ASN A 292 8.75 31.78 -1.21
CA ASN A 292 9.70 32.78 -0.71
C ASN A 292 11.15 32.24 -0.62
N GLY A 293 11.62 31.58 -1.69
CA GLY A 293 12.96 31.00 -1.75
C GLY A 293 13.15 29.68 -0.98
N LYS A 294 12.20 29.25 -0.16
CA LYS A 294 12.29 28.02 0.65
C LYS A 294 11.56 26.86 -0.01
N CYS A 295 12.24 25.72 -0.13
CA CYS A 295 11.61 24.48 -0.56
C CYS A 295 10.66 23.97 0.54
N ILE A 296 9.42 23.67 0.17
CA ILE A 296 8.38 23.15 1.05
C ILE A 296 7.73 21.91 0.43
N SER A 297 7.43 20.93 1.27
CA SER A 297 6.69 19.73 0.91
C SER A 297 5.20 20.00 0.77
N ILE A 298 4.47 19.07 0.15
CA ILE A 298 3.00 19.12 0.10
C ILE A 298 2.36 19.11 1.49
N PHE A 299 3.06 18.57 2.50
CA PHE A 299 2.60 18.50 3.88
C PHE A 299 2.76 19.82 4.65
N GLN A 300 3.52 20.77 4.09
CA GLN A 300 3.75 22.11 4.65
C GLN A 300 2.89 23.20 3.99
N LEU A 301 2.11 22.85 2.95
CA LEU A 301 1.13 23.74 2.31
C LEU A 301 -0.05 24.05 3.23
#